data_AF-A0A8C5L044-F1
#
_entry.id   AF-A0A8C5L044-F1
#
_cell.length_a   1.000
_cell.length_b   1.000
_cell.length_c   1.000
_cell.angle_alpha   90.00
_cell.angle_beta   90.00
_cell.angle_gamma   90.00
#
_symmetry.space_group_name_H-M   'P 1'
#
loop_
_entity.id
_entity.type
_entity.pdbx_description
1 polymer ?
#
loop_
_entity_poly.entity_id
_entity_poly.type
_entity_poly.pdbx_seq_one_letter_code
_entity_poly.pdbx_strand_id
1 'polypeptide(L)'
;TAPDYDRSQWLNEKFKLGLDFPNLPYLIDGTHKITQSNAILRYIARKHNLPDYEKQKPELLKRDKTSRFLPRPLFAKMAFWNPE
;
A
#
# COMPACT_ATOMS: atom_id res chain seq x y z
N THR A 1 12.52 -11.45 -24.98
CA THR A 1 11.72 -10.23 -25.14
C THR A 1 11.12 -9.88 -23.79
N ALA A 2 11.14 -8.60 -23.39
CA ALA A 2 10.50 -8.19 -22.14
C ALA A 2 8.98 -8.38 -22.23
N PRO A 3 8.28 -8.65 -21.11
CA PRO A 3 6.82 -8.74 -21.11
C PRO A 3 6.19 -7.38 -21.44
N ASP A 4 5.01 -7.38 -22.06
CA ASP A 4 4.35 -6.17 -22.57
C ASP A 4 3.73 -5.25 -21.49
N TYR A 5 3.91 -5.58 -20.20
CA TYR A 5 3.39 -4.82 -19.04
C TYR A 5 1.92 -4.36 -19.19
N ASP A 6 1.07 -5.20 -19.78
CA ASP A 6 -0.32 -4.87 -19.99
C ASP A 6 -1.06 -4.72 -18.64
N ARG A 7 -1.79 -3.62 -18.50
CA ARG A 7 -2.58 -3.26 -17.30
C ARG A 7 -4.08 -3.31 -17.55
N SER A 8 -4.50 -3.76 -18.74
CA SER A 8 -5.90 -3.82 -19.16
C SER A 8 -6.77 -4.53 -18.12
N GLN A 9 -6.28 -5.64 -17.53
CA GLN A 9 -6.97 -6.39 -16.49
C GLN A 9 -7.42 -5.49 -15.33
N TRP A 10 -6.53 -4.62 -14.82
CA TRP A 10 -6.88 -3.70 -13.73
C TRP A 10 -7.71 -2.51 -14.24
N LEU A 11 -7.32 -1.89 -15.36
CA LEU A 11 -7.97 -0.67 -15.85
C LEU A 11 -9.44 -0.90 -16.25
N ASN A 12 -9.76 -2.10 -16.74
CA ASN A 12 -11.13 -2.48 -17.12
C ASN A 12 -12.08 -2.67 -15.94
N GLU A 13 -11.55 -2.95 -14.75
CA GLU A 13 -12.34 -3.20 -13.53
C GLU A 13 -12.27 -2.04 -12.52
N LYS A 14 -11.22 -1.22 -12.58
CA LYS A 14 -10.89 -0.17 -11.61
C LYS A 14 -12.10 0.64 -11.11
N PHE A 15 -12.98 1.06 -12.02
CA PHE A 15 -14.13 1.91 -11.70
C PHE A 15 -15.44 1.13 -11.46
N LYS A 16 -15.46 -0.18 -11.71
CA LYS A 16 -16.63 -1.06 -11.55
C LYS A 16 -16.77 -1.57 -10.11
N LEU A 17 -15.70 -1.54 -9.32
CA LEU A 17 -15.68 -2.02 -7.94
C LEU A 17 -16.41 -1.09 -6.95
N GLY A 18 -16.75 0.14 -7.37
CA GLY A 18 -17.39 1.14 -6.53
C GLY A 18 -16.54 1.54 -5.32
N LEU A 19 -15.22 1.65 -5.52
CA LEU A 19 -14.27 2.19 -4.54
C LEU A 19 -14.33 3.72 -4.60
N ASP A 20 -14.35 4.40 -3.46
CA ASP A 20 -14.35 5.88 -3.41
C ASP A 20 -13.07 6.47 -4.03
N PHE A 21 -11.93 5.80 -3.76
CA PHE A 21 -10.61 6.17 -4.30
C PHE A 21 -9.95 4.95 -4.94
N PRO A 22 -10.24 4.65 -6.23
CA PRO A 22 -9.77 3.44 -6.89
C PRO A 22 -8.23 3.38 -7.00
N ASN A 23 -7.62 2.51 -6.20
CA ASN A 23 -6.18 2.28 -6.23
C ASN A 23 -5.85 0.84 -5.79
N LEU A 24 -4.66 0.38 -6.16
CA LEU A 24 -4.08 -0.85 -5.64
C LEU A 24 -3.12 -0.50 -4.49
N PRO A 25 -3.09 -1.28 -3.39
CA PRO A 25 -4.00 -2.38 -3.05
C PRO A 25 -5.39 -1.90 -2.59
N TYR A 26 -6.39 -2.79 -2.70
CA TYR A 26 -7.75 -2.60 -2.17
C TYR A 26 -8.20 -3.83 -1.35
N LEU A 27 -9.18 -3.64 -0.47
CA LEU A 27 -9.89 -4.67 0.28
C LEU A 27 -11.40 -4.44 0.14
N ILE A 28 -12.15 -5.50 -0.18
CA ILE A 28 -13.62 -5.50 -0.20
C ILE A 28 -14.09 -6.56 0.79
N ASP A 29 -14.83 -6.13 1.82
CA ASP A 29 -15.33 -6.97 2.90
C ASP A 29 -16.80 -6.62 3.18
N GLY A 30 -17.69 -7.30 2.44
CA GLY A 30 -19.12 -7.01 2.42
C GLY A 30 -19.39 -5.57 1.95
N THR A 31 -19.91 -4.74 2.85
CA THR A 31 -20.18 -3.31 2.60
C THR A 31 -18.94 -2.44 2.68
N HIS A 32 -17.85 -2.93 3.30
CA HIS A 32 -16.63 -2.15 3.48
C HIS A 32 -15.75 -2.24 2.24
N LYS A 33 -15.39 -1.08 1.69
CA LYS A 33 -14.53 -0.94 0.51
C LYS A 33 -13.40 0.01 0.85
N ILE A 34 -12.18 -0.51 0.97
CA ILE A 34 -11.06 0.24 1.54
C ILE A 34 -9.89 0.18 0.56
N THR A 35 -9.29 1.33 0.29
CA THR A 35 -8.02 1.45 -0.45
C THR A 35 -6.97 2.09 0.46
N GLN A 36 -5.69 2.10 0.03
CA GLN A 36 -4.50 2.42 0.85
C GLN A 36 -4.07 1.28 1.78
N SER A 37 -2.83 0.81 1.61
CA SER A 37 -2.25 -0.30 2.38
C SER A 37 -2.36 -0.12 3.90
N ASN A 38 -2.02 1.06 4.41
CA ASN A 38 -2.08 1.33 5.85
C ASN A 38 -3.53 1.39 6.39
N ALA A 39 -4.50 1.79 5.57
CA ALA A 39 -5.91 1.77 5.97
C ALA A 39 -6.44 0.33 6.02
N ILE A 40 -6.08 -0.49 5.04
CA ILE A 40 -6.40 -1.92 4.99
C ILE A 40 -5.83 -2.64 6.21
N LEU A 41 -4.55 -2.42 6.54
CA LEU A 41 -3.91 -3.03 7.71
C LEU A 41 -4.59 -2.62 9.02
N ARG A 42 -4.93 -1.34 9.18
CA ARG A 42 -5.68 -0.83 10.34
C ARG A 42 -7.06 -1.49 10.45
N TYR A 43 -7.74 -1.69 9.32
CA TYR A 43 -9.05 -2.32 9.30
C TYR A 43 -8.99 -3.77 9.78
N ILE A 44 -8.06 -4.56 9.23
CA ILE A 44 -7.87 -5.97 9.62
C ILE A 44 -7.51 -6.06 11.11
N ALA A 45 -6.59 -5.21 11.59
CA ALA A 45 -6.20 -5.18 12.99
C ALA A 45 -7.39 -4.91 13.94
N ARG A 46 -8.28 -3.99 13.56
CA ARG A 46 -9.50 -3.68 14.35
C ARG A 46 -10.52 -4.81 14.28
N LYS A 47 -10.76 -5.36 13.09
CA LYS A 47 -11.72 -6.46 12.88
C LYS A 47 -11.35 -7.70 13.69
N HIS A 48 -10.05 -7.99 13.83
CA HIS A 48 -9.54 -9.14 14.57
C HIS A 48 -9.03 -8.81 15.99
N ASN A 49 -9.29 -7.60 16.48
CA ASN A 49 -8.85 -7.12 17.80
C ASN A 49 -7.36 -7.41 18.09
N LEU A 50 -6.46 -7.04 17.17
CA LEU A 50 -5.02 -7.23 17.27
C LEU A 50 -4.37 -6.02 17.98
N PRO A 51 -4.09 -6.10 19.30
CA PRO A 51 -3.63 -4.94 20.08
C PRO A 51 -2.20 -4.51 19.72
N ASP A 52 -1.37 -5.42 19.21
CA ASP A 52 0.02 -5.14 18.91
C ASP A 52 0.21 -4.24 17.68
N TYR A 53 -0.75 -4.22 16.76
CA TYR A 53 -0.73 -3.30 15.63
C TYR A 53 -0.98 -1.85 16.06
N GLU A 54 -1.89 -1.62 17.02
CA GLU A 54 -2.15 -0.27 17.55
C GLU A 54 -0.94 0.25 18.35
N LYS A 55 -0.15 -0.62 19.00
CA LYS A 55 1.13 -0.23 19.61
C LYS A 55 2.17 0.24 18.58
N GLN A 56 2.18 -0.36 17.39
CA GLN A 56 3.15 -0.06 16.32
C GLN A 56 2.73 1.12 15.43
N LYS A 57 1.47 1.53 15.50
CA LYS A 57 0.90 2.67 14.75
C LYS A 57 1.73 3.96 14.80
N PRO A 58 2.29 4.40 15.95
CA PRO A 58 3.10 5.61 16.01
C PRO A 58 4.35 5.49 15.14
N GLU A 59 5.01 4.34 15.15
CA GLU A 59 6.24 4.10 14.39
C GLU A 59 5.96 3.96 12.89
N LEU A 60 4.86 3.31 12.51
CA LEU A 60 4.40 3.28 11.11
C LEU A 60 4.08 4.68 10.59
N LEU A 61 3.41 5.51 11.39
CA LEU A 61 3.10 6.89 11.00
C LEU A 61 4.38 7.75 10.87
N LYS A 62 5.36 7.54 11.76
CA LYS A 62 6.68 8.16 11.61
C LYS A 62 7.34 7.71 10.31
N ARG A 63 7.33 6.41 9.97
CA ARG A 63 7.88 5.89 8.69
C ARG A 63 7.20 6.49 7.47
N ASP A 64 5.87 6.63 7.48
CA ASP A 64 5.14 7.23 6.35
C ASP A 64 5.57 8.68 6.10
N LYS A 65 5.74 9.44 7.19
CA LYS A 65 6.21 10.84 7.12
C LYS A 65 7.68 10.89 6.71
N THR A 66 8.54 10.11 7.35
CA THR A 66 9.97 10.14 7.05
C THR A 66 10.26 9.66 5.64
N SER A 67 9.64 8.57 5.19
CA SER A 67 9.81 8.01 3.83
C SER A 67 9.38 8.99 2.74
N ARG A 68 8.32 9.78 2.98
CA ARG A 68 7.84 10.80 2.03
C ARG A 68 8.75 12.04 1.98
N PHE A 69 9.45 12.32 3.07
CA PHE A 69 10.31 13.50 3.23
C PHE A 69 11.78 13.15 3.43
N LEU A 70 12.23 11.99 2.91
CA LEU A 70 13.65 11.69 2.91
C LEU A 70 14.34 12.67 1.94
N PRO A 71 15.36 13.43 2.37
CA PRO A 71 16.14 14.28 1.46
C PRO A 71 16.81 13.47 0.34
N ARG A 72 16.94 12.14 0.50
CA ARG A 72 17.26 11.18 -0.55
C ARG A 72 16.51 9.87 -0.31
N PRO A 73 15.74 9.36 -1.29
CA PRO A 73 14.95 8.16 -1.07
C PRO A 73 15.84 6.91 -0.91
N LEU A 74 15.41 5.95 -0.09
CA LEU A 74 16.15 4.70 0.17
C LEU A 74 16.45 3.86 -1.09
N PHE A 75 15.68 4.05 -2.18
CA PHE A 75 15.97 3.41 -3.47
C PHE A 75 17.31 3.88 -4.08
N ALA A 76 17.80 5.07 -3.73
CA ALA A 76 19.10 5.56 -4.19
C ALA A 76 20.29 4.77 -3.62
N LYS A 77 20.11 4.04 -2.49
CA LYS A 77 21.16 3.16 -1.94
C LYS A 77 21.13 1.75 -2.52
N MET A 78 19.99 1.27 -3.00
CA MET A 78 19.89 -0.06 -3.64
C MET A 78 20.46 -0.10 -5.06
N ALA A 79 20.52 1.05 -5.75
CA ALA A 79 21.14 1.15 -7.08
C ALA A 79 22.67 0.93 -7.06
N PHE A 80 23.32 0.96 -5.89
CA PHE A 80 24.78 0.78 -5.75
C PHE A 80 25.20 -0.61 -5.27
N TRP A 81 24.28 -1.57 -5.15
CA TRP A 81 24.61 -2.95 -4.78
C TRP A 81 24.43 -3.88 -6.00
N ASN A 82 25.38 -3.82 -6.93
CA ASN A 82 26.13 -4.96 -7.50
C ASN A 82 27.01 -4.43 -8.64
N PRO A 83 28.24 -3.95 -8.36
CA PRO A 83 29.21 -3.69 -9.42
C PRO A 83 29.93 -5.01 -9.73
N GLU A 84 29.45 -5.74 -10.74
CA GLU A 84 30.36 -6.43 -11.65
C GLU A 84 30.53 -5.57 -12.91
#